data_AF-A0AAQ3M8S8-F1
#
_entry.id   AF-A0AAQ3M8S8-F1
#
_cell.length_a   1.000
_cell.length_b   1.000
_cell.length_c   1.000
_cell.angle_alpha   90.00
_cell.angle_beta   90.00
_cell.angle_gamma   90.00
#
_symmetry.space_group_name_H-M   'P 1'
#
loop_
_entity.id
_entity.type
_entity.pdbx_description
1 polymer ?
#
loop_
_entity_poly.entity_id
_entity_poly.type
_entity_poly.pdbx_seq_one_letter_code
_entity_poly.pdbx_strand_id
1 'polypeptide(L)'
;MLSVLSLVNRLLPFATPGTPLVQDLLHLSALCLVLYCAPQIQEYVQKKQSAADSVNDTEYRNDIINENEGDEEEELDDEPDDQPEVEQDNVFAPEPENNEPEAVEHGPGIGEPGPVRPGPSVENQRHVGPKKARAIARRDQRRAYHEFQRAQGEAQRAQDAEGAAQREAILAAERERRKAAETALQAKKFRALESKREQERREREDEIRRRELTISIVREELEKRGMCDLFKVARQVGVDDEEWVEKILNASGIVGKKGDMMTMITGMGWAVRITKSMMAQVYEMAHQQGSSDKHYIEQEELGLLLESVLQRT
;
A
#
# COMPACT_ATOMS: atom_id res chain seq x y z
N MET A 1 35.46 -15.16 29.73
CA MET A 1 34.05 -15.09 30.19
C MET A 1 33.28 -16.09 29.36
N LEU A 2 32.78 -17.16 29.98
CA LEU A 2 31.97 -18.17 29.29
C LEU A 2 30.73 -17.44 28.76
N SER A 3 30.62 -17.35 27.44
CA SER A 3 29.51 -16.67 26.76
C SER A 3 28.22 -17.32 27.22
N VAL A 4 27.25 -16.52 27.66
CA VAL A 4 25.93 -16.98 28.15
C VAL A 4 25.28 -17.93 27.14
N LEU A 5 25.60 -17.77 25.85
CA LEU A 5 25.22 -18.64 24.74
C LEU A 5 25.70 -20.10 24.87
N SER A 6 26.90 -20.37 25.41
CA SER A 6 27.40 -21.74 25.59
C SER A 6 26.72 -22.47 26.75
N LEU A 7 26.21 -21.72 27.73
CA LEU A 7 25.46 -22.25 28.87
C LEU A 7 24.03 -22.62 28.45
N VAL A 8 23.42 -21.81 27.58
CA VAL A 8 22.11 -22.08 26.98
C VAL A 8 22.16 -23.31 26.05
N ASN A 9 23.20 -23.45 25.22
CA ASN A 9 23.39 -24.64 24.38
C ASN A 9 23.61 -25.94 25.17
N ARG A 10 23.99 -25.85 26.45
CA ARG A 10 24.18 -27.03 27.32
C ARG A 10 22.91 -27.42 28.08
N LEU A 11 21.94 -26.51 28.22
CA LEU A 11 20.69 -26.76 28.94
C LEU A 11 19.56 -27.30 28.07
N LEU A 12 19.67 -27.22 26.74
CA LEU A 12 18.66 -27.70 25.79
C LEU A 12 19.15 -28.94 25.04
N PRO A 13 18.90 -30.16 25.55
CA PRO A 13 19.34 -31.41 24.91
C PRO A 13 18.60 -31.77 23.61
N PHE A 14 17.71 -30.90 23.11
CA PHE A 14 16.95 -31.11 21.87
C PHE A 14 17.38 -30.20 20.71
N ALA A 15 18.37 -29.31 20.91
CA ALA A 15 18.88 -28.45 19.86
C ALA A 15 19.83 -29.25 18.95
N THR A 16 19.33 -29.67 17.79
CA THR A 16 20.17 -30.21 16.72
C THR A 16 21.10 -29.11 16.20
N PRO A 17 22.39 -29.39 15.94
CA PRO A 17 23.41 -28.35 15.66
C PRO A 17 23.26 -27.64 14.29
N GLY A 18 22.11 -27.76 13.63
CA GLY A 18 21.85 -27.24 12.28
C GLY A 18 20.79 -26.14 12.20
N THR A 19 20.02 -25.88 13.26
CA THR A 19 19.04 -24.78 13.28
C THR A 19 19.65 -23.57 14.00
N PRO A 20 19.58 -22.36 13.41
CA PRO A 20 20.11 -21.17 14.07
C PRO A 20 19.26 -20.89 15.32
N LEU A 21 19.83 -21.00 16.51
CA LEU A 21 19.15 -20.77 17.81
C LEU A 21 18.30 -19.50 17.87
N VAL A 22 18.68 -18.49 17.08
CA VAL A 22 17.96 -17.23 16.95
C VAL A 22 16.55 -17.44 16.38
N GLN A 23 16.37 -18.38 15.46
CA GLN A 23 15.08 -18.73 14.88
C GLN A 23 14.15 -19.36 15.93
N ASP A 24 14.65 -20.26 16.76
CA ASP A 24 13.85 -20.88 17.82
C ASP A 24 13.50 -19.87 18.93
N LEU A 25 14.40 -18.95 19.25
CA LEU A 25 14.11 -17.85 20.17
C LEU A 25 13.09 -16.86 19.60
N LEU A 26 13.13 -16.58 18.29
CA LEU A 26 12.13 -15.77 17.61
C LEU A 26 10.76 -16.45 17.62
N HIS A 27 10.71 -17.74 17.28
CA HIS A 27 9.47 -18.52 17.31
C HIS A 27 8.89 -18.63 18.71
N LEU A 28 9.73 -18.87 19.72
CA LEU A 28 9.31 -18.86 21.13
C LEU A 28 8.76 -17.48 21.53
N SER A 29 9.43 -16.39 21.16
CA SER A 29 8.98 -15.03 21.47
C SER A 29 7.64 -14.70 20.78
N ALA A 30 7.45 -15.14 19.54
CA ALA A 30 6.21 -14.96 18.80
C ALA A 30 5.08 -15.77 19.44
N LEU A 31 5.33 -17.03 19.81
CA LEU A 31 4.35 -17.89 20.47
C LEU A 31 3.97 -17.36 21.86
N CYS A 32 4.94 -16.83 22.63
CA CYS A 32 4.68 -16.16 23.89
C CYS A 32 3.84 -14.88 23.72
N LEU A 33 4.11 -14.06 22.69
CA LEU A 33 3.31 -12.88 22.39
C LEU A 33 1.87 -13.24 21.98
N VAL A 34 1.71 -14.28 21.16
CA VAL A 34 0.38 -14.76 20.75
C VAL A 34 -0.40 -15.29 21.95
N LEU A 35 0.22 -16.11 22.81
CA LEU A 35 -0.44 -16.62 24.03
C LEU A 35 -0.75 -15.52 25.04
N TYR A 36 0.08 -14.48 25.13
CA TYR A 36 -0.17 -13.32 25.97
C TYR A 36 -1.37 -12.49 25.46
N CYS A 37 -1.52 -12.37 24.14
CA CYS A 37 -2.63 -11.65 23.51
C CYS A 37 -3.90 -12.50 23.33
N ALA A 38 -3.81 -13.84 23.41
CA ALA A 38 -4.93 -14.77 23.26
C ALA A 38 -6.16 -14.42 24.14
N PRO A 39 -6.04 -14.14 25.46
CA PRO A 39 -7.21 -13.77 26.26
C PRO A 39 -7.89 -12.48 25.78
N GLN A 40 -7.13 -11.49 25.29
CA GLN A 40 -7.71 -10.24 24.75
C GLN A 40 -8.46 -10.48 23.44
N ILE A 41 -7.95 -11.36 22.59
CA ILE A 41 -8.63 -11.76 21.34
C ILE A 41 -9.92 -12.52 21.67
N GLN A 42 -9.88 -13.41 22.68
CA GLN A 42 -11.07 -14.16 23.12
C GLN A 42 -12.18 -13.22 23.63
N GLU A 43 -11.84 -12.22 24.45
CA GLU A 43 -12.80 -11.22 24.93
C GLU A 43 -13.40 -10.40 23.78
N TYR A 44 -12.57 -10.02 22.80
CA TYR A 44 -13.03 -9.27 21.62
C TYR A 44 -14.00 -10.09 20.76
N VAL A 45 -13.69 -11.37 20.54
CA VAL A 45 -14.55 -12.28 19.76
C VAL A 45 -15.86 -12.56 20.50
N GLN A 46 -15.82 -12.85 21.81
CA GLN A 46 -17.03 -13.01 22.62
C GLN A 46 -17.91 -11.76 22.59
N LYS A 47 -17.32 -10.57 22.75
CA LYS A 47 -18.07 -9.30 22.69
C LYS A 47 -18.74 -9.09 21.32
N LYS A 48 -18.08 -9.50 20.23
CA LYS A 48 -18.65 -9.40 18.88
C LYS A 48 -19.79 -10.40 18.65
N GLN A 49 -19.67 -11.62 19.18
CA GLN A 49 -20.73 -12.63 19.13
C GLN A 49 -21.93 -12.24 19.99
N SER A 50 -21.72 -11.79 21.24
CA SER A 50 -22.82 -11.31 22.09
C SER A 50 -23.52 -10.07 21.53
N ALA A 51 -22.79 -9.19 20.83
CA ALA A 51 -23.39 -8.04 20.15
C ALA A 51 -24.23 -8.48 18.93
N ALA A 52 -23.79 -9.49 18.19
CA ALA A 52 -24.55 -10.05 17.05
C ALA A 52 -25.82 -10.77 17.50
N ASP A 53 -25.78 -11.56 18.58
CA ASP A 53 -26.96 -12.24 19.12
C ASP A 53 -27.98 -11.26 19.73
N SER A 54 -27.53 -10.13 20.30
CA SER A 54 -28.45 -9.12 20.83
C SER A 54 -29.29 -8.40 19.76
N VAL A 55 -28.86 -8.44 18.49
CA VAL A 55 -29.60 -7.81 17.37
C VAL A 55 -30.64 -8.77 16.78
N ASN A 56 -30.44 -10.08 16.88
CA ASN A 56 -31.40 -11.06 16.36
C ASN A 56 -32.55 -11.41 17.34
N ASP A 57 -32.37 -11.19 18.64
CA ASP A 57 -33.37 -11.61 19.64
C ASP A 57 -34.51 -10.58 19.89
N THR A 58 -34.52 -9.46 19.15
CA THR A 58 -35.57 -8.44 19.27
C THR A 58 -36.64 -8.50 18.19
N GLU A 59 -36.51 -9.38 17.17
CA GLU A 59 -37.46 -9.40 16.03
C GLU A 59 -38.22 -10.72 15.82
N TYR A 60 -37.87 -11.82 16.52
CA TYR A 60 -38.56 -13.10 16.35
C TYR A 60 -38.88 -13.81 17.67
N ARG A 61 -39.69 -13.16 18.52
CA ARG A 61 -40.44 -13.87 19.58
C ARG A 61 -41.95 -13.73 19.35
N ASN A 62 -42.41 -14.24 18.21
CA ASN A 62 -43.74 -14.79 18.05
C ASN A 62 -43.67 -15.92 17.02
N ASP A 63 -44.10 -17.10 17.47
CA ASP A 63 -44.43 -18.30 16.72
C ASP A 63 -43.30 -18.98 15.91
N ILE A 64 -42.84 -20.14 16.38
CA ILE A 64 -43.21 -21.44 15.81
C ILE A 64 -42.50 -22.55 16.60
N ILE A 65 -43.32 -23.41 17.18
CA ILE A 65 -42.96 -24.77 17.59
C ILE A 65 -42.70 -25.56 16.31
N ASN A 66 -41.50 -26.10 16.11
CA ASN A 66 -41.37 -27.33 15.34
C ASN A 66 -40.13 -28.11 15.78
N GLU A 67 -40.38 -29.25 16.40
CA GLU A 67 -39.42 -30.33 16.58
C GLU A 67 -39.10 -30.92 15.21
N ASN A 68 -37.82 -31.01 14.84
CA ASN A 68 -37.37 -32.15 14.06
C ASN A 68 -35.88 -32.39 14.28
N GLU A 69 -35.60 -33.58 14.84
CA GLU A 69 -34.29 -34.22 14.93
C GLU A 69 -33.74 -34.53 13.53
N GLY A 70 -32.42 -34.59 13.42
CA GLY A 70 -31.73 -35.07 12.23
C GLY A 70 -30.23 -34.82 12.30
N ASP A 71 -29.53 -35.73 12.97
CA ASP A 71 -28.09 -35.97 12.81
C ASP A 71 -27.71 -36.07 11.33
N GLU A 72 -26.53 -35.57 10.97
CA GLU A 72 -25.47 -36.38 10.34
C GLU A 72 -24.20 -35.52 10.12
N GLU A 73 -23.09 -36.06 10.60
CA GLU A 73 -21.72 -35.69 10.35
C GLU A 73 -21.38 -35.88 8.86
N GLU A 74 -20.63 -34.97 8.22
CA GLU A 74 -19.55 -35.41 7.33
C GLU A 74 -18.49 -34.33 7.07
N GLU A 75 -17.29 -34.87 6.94
CA GLU A 75 -15.95 -34.31 6.97
C GLU A 75 -15.47 -33.81 5.59
N LEU A 76 -14.47 -32.92 5.61
CA LEU A 76 -13.34 -32.78 4.66
C LEU A 76 -13.61 -32.34 3.20
N ASP A 77 -12.99 -31.23 2.76
CA ASP A 77 -11.62 -31.27 2.21
C ASP A 77 -11.11 -29.88 1.76
N ASP A 78 -9.78 -29.74 1.86
CA ASP A 78 -8.91 -28.66 1.41
C ASP A 78 -8.87 -28.53 -0.14
N GLU A 79 -8.86 -27.31 -0.68
CA GLU A 79 -7.69 -26.70 -1.35
C GLU A 79 -8.00 -25.29 -1.93
N PRO A 80 -6.95 -24.44 -2.10
CA PRO A 80 -7.08 -23.06 -2.59
C PRO A 80 -6.83 -22.95 -4.10
N ASP A 81 -7.68 -22.22 -4.83
CA ASP A 81 -7.37 -21.79 -6.20
C ASP A 81 -6.96 -20.30 -6.20
N ASP A 82 -5.64 -20.10 -6.24
CA ASP A 82 -4.97 -18.84 -6.59
C ASP A 82 -5.18 -18.60 -8.10
N GLN A 83 -6.06 -17.65 -8.45
CA GLN A 83 -6.03 -17.04 -9.78
C GLN A 83 -5.89 -15.51 -9.66
N PRO A 84 -4.97 -14.91 -10.44
CA PRO A 84 -4.78 -13.48 -10.46
C PRO A 84 -5.98 -12.81 -11.15
N GLU A 85 -6.66 -11.89 -10.45
CA GLU A 85 -7.57 -10.93 -11.05
C GLU A 85 -6.81 -10.11 -12.10
N VAL A 86 -7.00 -10.46 -13.37
CA VAL A 86 -6.72 -9.59 -14.50
C VAL A 86 -7.82 -8.54 -14.50
N GLU A 87 -7.43 -7.29 -14.24
CA GLU A 87 -8.22 -6.09 -14.45
C GLU A 87 -8.85 -6.12 -15.86
N GLN A 88 -10.13 -6.49 -15.95
CA GLN A 88 -10.94 -6.12 -17.10
C GLN A 88 -11.54 -4.75 -16.81
N ASP A 89 -11.03 -3.77 -17.57
CA ASP A 89 -11.61 -2.45 -17.78
C ASP A 89 -13.13 -2.55 -17.95
N ASN A 90 -13.86 -2.28 -16.87
CA ASN A 90 -15.26 -1.90 -16.94
C ASN A 90 -15.33 -0.46 -17.46
N VAL A 91 -15.18 -0.32 -18.77
CA VAL A 91 -15.65 0.86 -19.51
C VAL A 91 -17.17 0.88 -19.41
N PHE A 92 -17.68 1.53 -18.36
CA PHE A 92 -19.08 1.91 -18.27
C PHE A 92 -19.33 2.97 -19.35
N ALA A 93 -19.72 2.53 -20.53
CA ALA A 93 -20.22 3.40 -21.58
C ALA A 93 -21.60 3.93 -21.15
N PRO A 94 -21.81 5.25 -21.05
CA PRO A 94 -23.15 5.80 -20.98
C PRO A 94 -23.77 5.73 -22.39
N GLU A 95 -24.93 5.07 -22.49
CA GLU A 95 -25.79 5.11 -23.67
C GLU A 95 -26.21 6.57 -23.98
N PRO A 96 -26.01 7.07 -25.21
CA PRO A 96 -26.71 8.26 -25.68
C PRO A 96 -28.04 7.86 -26.33
N GLU A 97 -29.14 8.11 -25.62
CA GLU A 97 -30.50 8.04 -26.14
C GLU A 97 -30.73 9.23 -27.08
N ASN A 98 -30.38 9.04 -28.36
CA ASN A 98 -30.52 10.04 -29.41
C ASN A 98 -31.84 9.80 -30.15
N ASN A 99 -32.93 10.36 -29.64
CA ASN A 99 -34.23 10.42 -30.31
C ASN A 99 -34.59 11.88 -30.59
N GLU A 100 -34.06 12.42 -31.70
CA GLU A 100 -34.67 13.55 -32.40
C GLU A 100 -35.39 13.03 -33.64
N PRO A 101 -36.71 13.18 -33.74
CA PRO A 101 -37.35 13.37 -35.03
C PRO A 101 -37.44 14.86 -35.36
N GLU A 102 -36.88 15.20 -36.51
CA GLU A 102 -36.95 16.48 -37.21
C GLU A 102 -38.37 17.08 -37.21
N ALA A 103 -38.37 18.41 -37.08
CA ALA A 103 -39.52 19.27 -37.15
C ALA A 103 -40.31 19.09 -38.46
N VAL A 104 -41.56 18.68 -38.35
CA VAL A 104 -42.55 18.85 -39.42
C VAL A 104 -42.94 20.33 -39.44
N GLU A 105 -42.43 21.03 -40.45
CA GLU A 105 -42.86 22.35 -40.86
C GLU A 105 -44.32 22.28 -41.35
N HIS A 106 -45.28 22.69 -40.50
CA HIS A 106 -46.63 23.07 -40.90
C HIS A 106 -46.89 24.48 -40.38
N GLY A 107 -46.83 25.44 -41.29
CA GLY A 107 -47.11 26.84 -40.99
C GLY A 107 -48.53 27.03 -40.43
N PRO A 108 -48.71 27.88 -39.40
CA PRO A 108 -50.01 28.47 -39.16
C PRO A 108 -50.17 29.64 -40.12
N GLY A 109 -51.11 29.47 -41.04
CA GLY A 109 -51.67 30.56 -41.82
C GLY A 109 -52.07 31.72 -40.91
N ILE A 110 -51.79 32.90 -41.43
CA ILE A 110 -52.23 34.20 -40.96
C ILE A 110 -53.70 34.14 -40.55
N GLY A 111 -53.96 34.43 -39.28
CA GLY A 111 -55.29 34.66 -38.75
C GLY A 111 -55.16 35.45 -37.46
N GLU A 112 -55.12 36.77 -37.57
CA GLU A 112 -55.25 37.68 -36.43
C GLU A 112 -56.53 37.34 -35.64
N PRO A 113 -56.45 36.96 -34.36
CA PRO A 113 -57.59 37.10 -33.48
C PRO A 113 -57.55 38.53 -32.94
N GLY A 114 -58.40 39.39 -33.50
CA GLY A 114 -58.64 40.73 -32.98
C GLY A 114 -59.06 40.72 -31.49
N PRO A 115 -58.99 41.86 -30.80
CA PRO A 115 -59.28 41.94 -29.37
C PRO A 115 -60.77 41.73 -29.13
N VAL A 116 -61.17 40.49 -28.85
CA VAL A 116 -62.52 40.19 -28.36
C VAL A 116 -62.59 40.67 -26.92
N ARG A 117 -63.14 41.87 -26.73
CA ARG A 117 -63.58 42.35 -25.41
C ARG A 117 -64.46 41.27 -24.77
N PRO A 118 -64.18 40.82 -23.55
CA PRO A 118 -65.14 40.01 -22.80
C PRO A 118 -66.32 40.92 -22.46
N GLY A 119 -67.36 40.88 -23.29
CA GLY A 119 -68.66 41.41 -22.88
C GLY A 119 -69.15 40.62 -21.66
N PRO A 120 -69.87 41.24 -20.72
CA PRO A 120 -70.46 40.52 -19.60
C PRO A 120 -71.34 39.41 -20.16
N SER A 121 -70.91 38.16 -19.99
CA SER A 121 -71.68 36.98 -20.36
C SER A 121 -72.91 36.95 -19.47
N VAL A 122 -74.00 37.53 -19.95
CA VAL A 122 -75.30 37.43 -19.31
C VAL A 122 -75.66 35.95 -19.26
N GLU A 123 -75.67 35.38 -18.06
CA GLU A 123 -76.05 34.01 -17.80
C GLU A 123 -77.48 33.82 -18.29
N ASN A 124 -77.63 33.23 -19.47
CA ASN A 124 -78.92 32.84 -20.01
C ASN A 124 -79.48 31.70 -19.14
N GLN A 125 -80.14 32.08 -18.03
CA GLN A 125 -80.84 31.20 -17.11
C GLN A 125 -82.08 30.63 -17.80
N ARG A 126 -81.87 29.71 -18.75
CA ARG A 126 -82.94 28.89 -19.28
C ARG A 126 -83.41 27.97 -18.15
N HIS A 127 -84.70 28.02 -17.82
CA HIS A 127 -85.32 27.11 -16.87
C HIS A 127 -85.08 25.66 -17.31
N VAL A 128 -84.07 25.02 -16.71
CA VAL A 128 -83.77 23.62 -16.93
C VAL A 128 -84.71 22.80 -16.07
N GLY A 129 -85.33 21.77 -16.66
CA GLY A 129 -86.16 20.84 -15.90
C GLY A 129 -85.39 20.20 -14.74
N PRO A 130 -86.07 19.74 -13.69
CA PRO A 130 -85.45 19.33 -12.42
C PRO A 130 -84.39 18.22 -12.57
N LYS A 131 -84.56 17.32 -13.55
CA LYS A 131 -83.55 16.27 -13.86
C LYS A 131 -82.25 16.87 -14.42
N LYS A 132 -82.36 17.85 -15.31
CA LYS A 132 -81.22 18.52 -15.93
C LYS A 132 -80.51 19.45 -14.95
N ALA A 133 -81.24 20.13 -14.07
CA ALA A 133 -80.67 20.90 -12.96
C ALA A 133 -79.79 20.02 -12.06
N ARG A 134 -80.28 18.84 -11.65
CA ARG A 134 -79.50 17.89 -10.83
C ARG A 134 -78.27 17.34 -11.55
N ALA A 135 -78.37 17.06 -12.85
CA ALA A 135 -77.23 16.60 -13.65
C ALA A 135 -76.14 17.66 -13.78
N ILE A 136 -76.52 18.93 -13.98
CA ILE A 136 -75.60 20.08 -14.01
C ILE A 136 -74.93 20.25 -12.66
N ALA A 137 -75.69 20.25 -11.55
CA ALA A 137 -75.13 20.39 -10.20
C ALA A 137 -74.09 19.29 -9.88
N ARG A 138 -74.32 18.03 -10.27
CA ARG A 138 -73.32 16.95 -10.09
C ARG A 138 -72.08 17.15 -10.95
N ARG A 139 -72.23 17.66 -12.17
CA ARG A 139 -71.10 17.95 -13.06
C ARG A 139 -70.26 19.10 -12.49
N ASP A 140 -70.91 20.13 -11.97
CA ASP A 140 -70.24 21.27 -11.34
C ASP A 140 -69.54 20.85 -10.05
N GLN A 141 -70.14 19.98 -9.23
CA GLN A 141 -69.47 19.38 -8.06
C GLN A 141 -68.20 18.61 -8.44
N ARG A 142 -68.24 17.80 -9.52
CA ARG A 142 -67.05 17.09 -10.01
C ARG A 142 -65.98 18.06 -10.50
N ARG A 143 -66.37 19.09 -11.24
CA ARG A 143 -65.44 20.11 -11.74
C ARG A 143 -64.79 20.87 -10.58
N ALA A 144 -65.59 21.32 -9.60
CA ALA A 144 -65.11 21.98 -8.39
C ALA A 144 -64.17 21.08 -7.56
N TYR A 145 -64.46 19.78 -7.47
CA TYR A 145 -63.57 18.83 -6.79
C TYR A 145 -62.21 18.69 -7.51
N HIS A 146 -62.21 18.54 -8.84
CA HIS A 146 -60.97 18.46 -9.61
C HIS A 146 -60.18 19.77 -9.61
N GLU A 147 -60.87 20.92 -9.63
CA GLU A 147 -60.26 22.23 -9.47
C GLU A 147 -59.66 22.41 -8.08
N PHE A 148 -60.36 21.98 -7.03
CA PHE A 148 -59.84 21.96 -5.67
C PHE A 148 -58.59 21.07 -5.56
N GLN A 149 -58.61 19.86 -6.13
CA GLN A 149 -57.42 18.99 -6.14
C GLN A 149 -56.25 19.61 -6.90
N ARG A 150 -56.51 20.26 -8.05
CA ARG A 150 -55.47 20.97 -8.80
C ARG A 150 -54.92 22.14 -7.99
N ALA A 151 -55.79 22.96 -7.39
CA ALA A 151 -55.40 24.09 -6.56
C ALA A 151 -54.60 23.64 -5.33
N GLN A 152 -54.96 22.51 -4.70
CA GLN A 152 -54.20 21.93 -3.59
C GLN A 152 -52.80 21.48 -4.04
N GLY A 153 -52.69 20.81 -5.20
CA GLY A 153 -51.40 20.41 -5.76
C GLY A 153 -50.55 21.59 -6.27
N GLU A 154 -51.17 22.68 -6.74
CA GLU A 154 -50.50 23.93 -7.09
C GLU A 154 -49.99 24.66 -5.84
N ALA A 155 -50.80 24.75 -4.79
CA ALA A 155 -50.41 25.33 -3.51
C ALA A 155 -49.24 24.54 -2.89
N GLN A 156 -49.25 23.21 -2.95
CA GLN A 156 -48.16 22.37 -2.47
C GLN A 156 -46.87 22.59 -3.28
N ARG A 157 -46.94 22.59 -4.61
CA ARG A 157 -45.79 22.88 -5.48
C ARG A 157 -45.22 24.28 -5.25
N ALA A 158 -46.08 25.28 -4.98
CA ALA A 158 -45.64 26.63 -4.66
C ALA A 158 -44.86 26.68 -3.34
N GLN A 159 -45.35 26.02 -2.28
CA GLN A 159 -44.65 25.91 -1.00
C GLN A 159 -43.31 25.16 -1.13
N ASP A 160 -43.28 24.08 -1.92
CA ASP A 160 -42.05 23.34 -2.18
C ASP A 160 -41.04 24.15 -2.99
N ALA A 161 -41.50 24.96 -3.96
CA ALA A 161 -40.66 25.86 -4.74
C ALA A 161 -40.06 27.00 -3.88
N GLU A 162 -40.85 27.57 -2.97
CA GLU A 162 -40.37 28.60 -2.03
C GLU A 162 -39.28 28.05 -1.07
N GLY A 163 -39.44 26.79 -0.62
CA GLY A 163 -38.45 26.11 0.24
C GLY A 163 -37.28 25.46 -0.50
N ALA A 164 -37.38 25.25 -1.81
CA ALA A 164 -36.37 24.55 -2.61
C ALA A 164 -35.03 25.30 -2.60
N ALA A 165 -35.05 26.60 -2.87
CA ALA A 165 -33.83 27.40 -2.94
C ALA A 165 -33.04 27.42 -1.60
N GLN A 166 -33.75 27.44 -0.46
CA GLN A 166 -33.10 27.43 0.85
C GLN A 166 -32.48 26.06 1.17
N ARG A 167 -33.19 24.96 0.85
CA ARG A 167 -32.66 23.59 1.02
C ARG A 167 -31.46 23.35 0.11
N GLU A 168 -31.53 23.80 -1.13
CA GLU A 168 -30.43 23.71 -2.08
C GLU A 168 -29.21 24.52 -1.64
N ALA A 169 -29.41 25.74 -1.14
CA ALA A 169 -28.32 26.56 -0.61
C ALA A 169 -27.63 25.90 0.60
N ILE A 170 -28.40 25.29 1.52
CA ILE A 170 -27.85 24.58 2.68
C ILE A 170 -27.06 23.34 2.23
N LEU A 171 -27.62 22.54 1.32
CA LEU A 171 -26.95 21.36 0.77
C LEU A 171 -25.70 21.74 -0.04
N ALA A 172 -25.73 22.84 -0.78
CA ALA A 172 -24.58 23.35 -1.53
C ALA A 172 -23.45 23.79 -0.60
N ALA A 173 -23.76 24.56 0.45
CA ALA A 173 -22.78 24.98 1.45
C ALA A 173 -22.14 23.79 2.20
N GLU A 174 -22.93 22.75 2.49
CA GLU A 174 -22.39 21.51 3.07
C GLU A 174 -21.47 20.76 2.10
N ARG A 175 -21.88 20.61 0.83
CA ARG A 175 -21.05 19.99 -0.22
C ARG A 175 -19.73 20.74 -0.40
N GLU A 176 -19.75 22.07 -0.37
CA GLU A 176 -18.53 22.88 -0.48
C GLU A 176 -17.57 22.64 0.70
N ARG A 177 -18.09 22.55 1.93
CA ARG A 177 -17.26 22.20 3.10
C ARG A 177 -16.64 20.81 2.97
N ARG A 178 -17.40 19.82 2.48
CA ARG A 178 -16.88 18.47 2.24
C ARG A 178 -15.82 18.44 1.15
N LYS A 179 -16.05 19.13 0.02
CA LYS A 179 -15.07 19.27 -1.07
C LYS A 179 -13.79 19.96 -0.59
N ALA A 180 -13.90 21.03 0.20
CA ALA A 180 -12.74 21.70 0.78
C ALA A 180 -11.94 20.78 1.73
N ALA A 181 -12.63 19.99 2.56
CA ALA A 181 -11.98 19.01 3.43
C ALA A 181 -11.31 17.88 2.64
N GLU A 182 -11.97 17.37 1.59
CA GLU A 182 -11.44 16.30 0.74
C GLU A 182 -10.20 16.77 -0.03
N THR A 183 -10.26 17.95 -0.66
CA THR A 183 -9.10 18.51 -1.37
C THR A 183 -7.93 18.78 -0.42
N ALA A 184 -8.18 19.24 0.80
CA ALA A 184 -7.14 19.40 1.82
C ALA A 184 -6.52 18.06 2.24
N LEU A 185 -7.33 17.00 2.34
CA LEU A 185 -6.87 15.66 2.68
C LEU A 185 -6.06 15.04 1.53
N GLN A 186 -6.52 15.17 0.29
CA GLN A 186 -5.80 14.74 -0.90
C GLN A 186 -4.45 15.48 -1.03
N ALA A 187 -4.42 16.79 -0.80
CA ALA A 187 -3.18 17.57 -0.80
C ALA A 187 -2.18 17.10 0.28
N LYS A 188 -2.67 16.76 1.48
CA LYS A 188 -1.82 16.17 2.54
C LYS A 188 -1.28 14.80 2.15
N LYS A 189 -2.11 13.93 1.58
CA LYS A 189 -1.68 12.61 1.08
C LYS A 189 -0.61 12.73 0.00
N PHE A 190 -0.81 13.62 -0.97
CA PHE A 190 0.15 13.85 -2.05
C PHE A 190 1.50 14.36 -1.49
N ARG A 191 1.48 15.35 -0.59
CA ARG A 191 2.70 15.86 0.07
C ARG A 191 3.43 14.77 0.88
N ALA A 192 2.70 13.90 1.57
CA ALA A 192 3.30 12.80 2.32
C ALA A 192 4.00 11.80 1.38
N LEU A 193 3.34 11.41 0.28
CA LEU A 193 3.92 10.53 -0.73
C LEU A 193 5.15 11.16 -1.40
N GLU A 194 5.08 12.45 -1.74
CA GLU A 194 6.20 13.17 -2.32
C GLU A 194 7.39 13.25 -1.36
N SER A 195 7.16 13.56 -0.08
CA SER A 195 8.22 13.57 0.93
C SER A 195 8.86 12.19 1.14
N LYS A 196 8.06 11.11 1.11
CA LYS A 196 8.56 9.73 1.21
C LYS A 196 9.42 9.37 0.01
N ARG A 197 8.96 9.71 -1.20
CA ARG A 197 9.71 9.49 -2.44
C ARG A 197 11.02 10.27 -2.47
N GLU A 198 11.02 11.49 -1.95
CA GLU A 198 12.22 12.32 -1.84
C GLU A 198 13.23 11.76 -0.83
N GLN A 199 12.76 11.30 0.33
CA GLN A 199 13.60 10.65 1.34
C GLN A 199 14.25 9.39 0.79
N GLU A 200 13.47 8.51 0.15
CA GLU A 200 13.99 7.27 -0.43
C GLU A 200 15.00 7.56 -1.56
N ARG A 201 14.74 8.58 -2.39
CA ARG A 201 15.71 9.01 -3.41
C ARG A 201 17.01 9.49 -2.76
N ARG A 202 16.90 10.31 -1.72
CA ARG A 202 18.06 10.85 -1.01
C ARG A 202 18.88 9.75 -0.32
N GLU A 203 18.22 8.79 0.32
CA GLU A 203 18.89 7.63 0.93
C GLU A 203 19.62 6.80 -0.12
N ARG A 204 18.99 6.54 -1.28
CA ARG A 204 19.64 5.84 -2.40
C ARG A 204 20.84 6.60 -2.94
N GLU A 205 20.74 7.91 -3.12
CA GLU A 205 21.87 8.75 -3.55
C GLU A 205 23.00 8.74 -2.52
N ASP A 206 22.69 8.85 -1.24
CA ASP A 206 23.68 8.84 -0.17
C ASP A 206 24.36 7.47 -0.05
N GLU A 207 23.63 6.37 -0.27
CA GLU A 207 24.21 5.03 -0.36
C GLU A 207 25.16 4.89 -1.56
N ILE A 208 24.74 5.33 -2.75
CA ILE A 208 25.60 5.32 -3.94
C ILE A 208 26.87 6.15 -3.69
N ARG A 209 26.74 7.34 -3.11
CA ARG A 209 27.89 8.19 -2.76
C ARG A 209 28.84 7.46 -1.81
N ARG A 210 28.34 6.79 -0.77
CA ARG A 210 29.19 6.01 0.16
C ARG A 210 29.90 4.87 -0.55
N ARG A 211 29.20 4.15 -1.44
CA ARG A 211 29.80 3.06 -2.23
C ARG A 211 30.92 3.58 -3.13
N GLU A 212 30.68 4.68 -3.84
CA GLU A 212 31.69 5.31 -4.72
C GLU A 212 32.89 5.82 -3.93
N LEU A 213 32.66 6.48 -2.79
CA LEU A 213 33.73 6.94 -1.90
C LEU A 213 34.58 5.77 -1.40
N THR A 214 33.95 4.68 -0.96
CA THR A 214 34.63 3.44 -0.52
C THR A 214 35.53 2.91 -1.63
N ILE A 215 34.99 2.76 -2.85
CA ILE A 215 35.73 2.29 -4.02
C ILE A 215 36.91 3.22 -4.35
N SER A 216 36.70 4.54 -4.28
CA SER A 216 37.74 5.52 -4.59
C SER A 216 38.93 5.43 -3.61
N ILE A 217 38.65 5.38 -2.30
CA ILE A 217 39.67 5.28 -1.25
C ILE A 217 40.44 3.97 -1.38
N VAL A 218 39.74 2.84 -1.53
CA VAL A 218 40.39 1.52 -1.66
C VAL A 218 41.24 1.47 -2.93
N ARG A 219 40.75 2.01 -4.05
CA ARG A 219 41.51 2.03 -5.30
C ARG A 219 42.78 2.86 -5.16
N GLU A 220 42.68 4.03 -4.53
CA GLU A 220 43.81 4.93 -4.27
C GLU A 220 44.85 4.30 -3.33
N GLU A 221 44.42 3.69 -2.21
CA GLU A 221 45.32 3.02 -1.27
C GLU A 221 45.98 1.77 -1.89
N LEU A 222 45.24 0.98 -2.66
CA LEU A 222 45.80 -0.16 -3.39
C LEU A 222 46.78 0.26 -4.50
N GLU A 223 46.61 1.44 -5.09
CA GLU A 223 47.54 1.97 -6.09
C GLU A 223 48.80 2.54 -5.44
N LYS A 224 48.67 3.21 -4.28
CA LYS A 224 49.79 3.83 -3.56
C LYS A 224 50.64 2.85 -2.75
N ARG A 225 50.01 1.90 -2.06
CA ARG A 225 50.68 1.02 -1.07
C ARG A 225 50.61 -0.46 -1.42
N GLY A 226 49.79 -0.84 -2.41
CA GLY A 226 49.52 -2.25 -2.72
C GLY A 226 48.67 -2.99 -1.67
N MET A 227 48.33 -2.35 -0.53
CA MET A 227 47.48 -2.92 0.52
C MET A 227 46.60 -1.84 1.16
N CYS A 228 45.40 -2.23 1.59
CA CYS A 228 44.41 -1.35 2.20
C CYS A 228 43.71 -2.07 3.37
N ASP A 229 43.65 -1.38 4.52
CA ASP A 229 42.94 -1.81 5.73
C ASP A 229 41.46 -1.45 5.59
N LEU A 230 40.59 -2.46 5.44
CA LEU A 230 39.16 -2.26 5.21
C LEU A 230 38.45 -1.69 6.43
N PHE A 231 38.93 -1.98 7.65
CA PHE A 231 38.36 -1.43 8.88
C PHE A 231 38.57 0.08 8.96
N LYS A 232 39.74 0.57 8.55
CA LYS A 232 40.00 2.02 8.47
C LYS A 232 39.11 2.70 7.42
N VAL A 233 38.89 2.07 6.27
CA VAL A 233 38.01 2.60 5.23
C VAL A 233 36.56 2.64 5.69
N ALA A 234 36.06 1.57 6.31
CA ALA A 234 34.71 1.51 6.85
C ALA A 234 34.46 2.67 7.84
N ARG A 235 35.39 2.86 8.79
CA ARG A 235 35.35 3.96 9.76
C ARG A 235 35.40 5.35 9.10
N GLN A 236 36.15 5.51 8.01
CA GLN A 236 36.24 6.78 7.27
C GLN A 236 34.94 7.12 6.52
N VAL A 237 34.23 6.09 6.03
CA VAL A 237 32.94 6.23 5.33
C VAL A 237 31.76 6.33 6.32
N GLY A 238 31.99 6.02 7.60
CA GLY A 238 30.98 6.05 8.66
C GLY A 238 30.12 4.79 8.69
N VAL A 239 30.69 3.65 8.30
CA VAL A 239 30.07 2.32 8.36
C VAL A 239 30.91 1.46 9.29
N ASP A 240 30.29 0.79 10.26
CA ASP A 240 31.01 -0.05 11.24
C ASP A 240 31.16 -1.52 10.78
N ASP A 241 30.69 -1.84 9.58
CA ASP A 241 30.66 -3.20 9.03
C ASP A 241 31.71 -3.39 7.92
N GLU A 242 32.69 -4.25 8.18
CA GLU A 242 33.73 -4.62 7.22
C GLU A 242 33.17 -5.48 6.08
N GLU A 243 32.20 -6.37 6.36
CA GLU A 243 31.60 -7.24 5.36
C GLU A 243 30.87 -6.43 4.29
N TRP A 244 30.31 -5.27 4.68
CA TRP A 244 29.68 -4.33 3.74
C TRP A 244 30.69 -3.80 2.73
N VAL A 245 31.89 -3.44 3.17
CA VAL A 245 32.98 -3.00 2.30
C VAL A 245 33.42 -4.14 1.39
N GLU A 246 33.60 -5.36 1.92
CA GLU A 246 33.96 -6.54 1.14
C GLU A 246 32.95 -6.82 0.01
N LYS A 247 31.65 -6.78 0.32
CA LYS A 247 30.57 -6.97 -0.67
C LYS A 247 30.65 -5.94 -1.79
N ILE A 248 30.95 -4.67 -1.48
CA ILE A 248 31.14 -3.62 -2.49
C ILE A 248 32.37 -3.87 -3.36
N LEU A 249 33.48 -4.30 -2.76
CA LEU A 249 34.71 -4.59 -3.50
C LEU A 249 34.57 -5.80 -4.42
N ASN A 250 33.84 -6.81 -3.97
CA ASN A 250 33.46 -7.97 -4.78
C ASN A 250 32.53 -7.57 -5.93
N ALA A 251 31.47 -6.80 -5.66
CA ALA A 251 30.51 -6.36 -6.68
C ALA A 251 31.12 -5.40 -7.71
N SER A 252 32.10 -4.58 -7.31
CA SER A 252 32.82 -3.66 -8.21
C SER A 252 33.92 -4.34 -9.03
N GLY A 253 34.20 -5.62 -8.79
CA GLY A 253 35.24 -6.38 -9.51
C GLY A 253 36.67 -5.92 -9.19
N ILE A 254 36.88 -5.28 -8.04
CA ILE A 254 38.23 -4.93 -7.56
C ILE A 254 38.96 -6.20 -7.10
N VAL A 255 38.23 -7.11 -6.46
CA VAL A 255 38.74 -8.41 -6.00
C VAL A 255 38.79 -9.38 -7.17
N GLY A 256 39.84 -10.18 -7.23
CA GLY A 256 40.08 -11.19 -8.26
C GLY A 256 41.34 -10.93 -9.09
N LYS A 257 41.50 -11.74 -10.13
CA LYS A 257 42.66 -11.70 -11.03
C LYS A 257 42.39 -10.75 -12.20
N LYS A 258 43.25 -9.75 -12.37
CA LYS A 258 43.23 -8.80 -13.50
C LYS A 258 44.60 -8.79 -14.17
N GLY A 259 44.75 -9.56 -15.25
CA GLY A 259 46.03 -9.75 -15.93
C GLY A 259 47.06 -10.44 -15.02
N ASP A 260 48.20 -9.78 -14.81
CA ASP A 260 49.29 -10.25 -13.94
C ASP A 260 49.18 -9.78 -12.48
N MET A 261 48.05 -9.15 -12.13
CA MET A 261 47.74 -8.68 -10.79
C MET A 261 46.62 -9.53 -10.18
N MET A 262 46.80 -9.96 -8.94
CA MET A 262 45.78 -10.63 -8.14
C MET A 262 45.44 -9.73 -6.95
N THR A 263 44.18 -9.32 -6.83
CA THR A 263 43.70 -8.62 -5.64
C THR A 263 42.89 -9.61 -4.80
N MET A 264 43.21 -9.76 -3.52
CA MET A 264 42.50 -10.64 -2.60
C MET A 264 42.20 -9.92 -1.29
N ILE A 265 41.15 -10.36 -0.61
CA ILE A 265 40.81 -9.91 0.74
C ILE A 265 41.28 -11.00 1.71
N THR A 266 42.03 -10.61 2.73
CA THR A 266 42.48 -11.51 3.80
C THR A 266 41.41 -11.62 4.87
N GLY A 267 41.39 -12.73 5.62
CA GLY A 267 40.44 -12.92 6.73
C GLY A 267 40.62 -11.95 7.91
N MET A 268 41.60 -11.04 7.84
CA MET A 268 41.83 -9.98 8.82
C MET A 268 41.32 -8.61 8.33
N GLY A 269 40.55 -8.57 7.25
CA GLY A 269 39.99 -7.32 6.72
C GLY A 269 41.00 -6.46 5.95
N TRP A 270 41.98 -7.08 5.27
CA TRP A 270 42.91 -6.35 4.39
C TRP A 270 42.69 -6.73 2.92
N ALA A 271 42.54 -5.73 2.06
CA ALA A 271 42.64 -5.90 0.62
C ALA A 271 44.11 -5.76 0.18
N VAL A 272 44.65 -6.77 -0.49
CA VAL A 272 46.05 -6.79 -0.93
C VAL A 272 46.11 -7.05 -2.43
N ARG A 273 46.87 -6.21 -3.14
CA ARG A 273 47.16 -6.35 -4.57
C ARG A 273 48.57 -6.90 -4.75
N ILE A 274 48.65 -8.07 -5.35
CA ILE A 274 49.88 -8.82 -5.53
C ILE A 274 50.17 -8.94 -7.02
N THR A 275 51.37 -8.53 -7.43
CA THR A 275 51.85 -8.71 -8.81
C THR A 275 52.79 -9.91 -8.90
N LYS A 276 52.97 -10.44 -10.11
CA LYS A 276 53.93 -11.53 -10.37
C LYS A 276 55.36 -11.18 -9.93
N SER A 277 55.79 -9.93 -10.13
CA SER A 277 57.14 -9.49 -9.73
C SER A 277 57.31 -9.43 -8.21
N MET A 278 56.27 -8.99 -7.48
CA MET A 278 56.30 -8.97 -6.02
C MET A 278 56.41 -10.39 -5.45
N MET A 279 55.61 -11.34 -5.96
CA MET A 279 55.74 -12.75 -5.53
C MET A 279 57.10 -13.34 -5.86
N ALA A 280 57.70 -13.00 -7.01
CA ALA A 280 59.05 -13.44 -7.34
C ALA A 280 60.09 -12.95 -6.32
N GLN A 281 59.99 -11.68 -5.90
CA GLN A 281 60.86 -11.14 -4.83
C GLN A 281 60.63 -11.83 -3.49
N VAL A 282 59.37 -12.10 -3.13
CA VAL A 282 59.04 -12.85 -1.90
C VAL A 282 59.67 -14.24 -1.93
N TYR A 283 59.57 -14.96 -3.05
CA TYR A 283 60.21 -16.28 -3.19
C TYR A 283 61.74 -16.23 -3.15
N GLU A 284 62.35 -15.18 -3.68
CA GLU A 284 63.80 -14.98 -3.60
C GLU A 284 64.25 -14.69 -2.15
N MET A 285 63.54 -13.81 -1.43
CA MET A 285 63.81 -13.54 -0.01
C MET A 285 63.61 -14.80 0.85
N ALA A 286 62.54 -15.53 0.58
CA ALA A 286 62.25 -16.83 1.18
C ALA A 286 63.41 -17.83 0.97
N HIS A 287 63.95 -17.92 -0.25
CA HIS A 287 65.08 -18.81 -0.55
C HIS A 287 66.36 -18.42 0.20
N GLN A 288 66.64 -17.11 0.30
CA GLN A 288 67.78 -16.59 1.04
C GLN A 288 67.68 -16.88 2.54
N GLN A 289 66.48 -16.77 3.12
CA GLN A 289 66.24 -16.98 4.55
C GLN A 289 66.13 -18.47 4.93
N GLY A 290 65.55 -19.30 4.07
CA GLY A 290 65.43 -20.75 4.25
C GLY A 290 66.76 -21.53 4.16
N SER A 291 67.83 -20.88 3.70
CA SER A 291 69.17 -21.49 3.63
C SER A 291 69.80 -21.74 5.01
N SER A 292 69.13 -21.37 6.11
CA SER A 292 69.69 -21.40 7.47
C SER A 292 69.26 -22.55 8.38
N ASP A 293 68.48 -23.56 7.94
CA ASP A 293 68.43 -24.94 8.52
C ASP A 293 67.12 -25.71 8.16
N LYS A 294 66.06 -25.03 7.71
CA LYS A 294 64.76 -25.65 7.36
C LYS A 294 64.45 -25.56 5.86
N HIS A 295 64.09 -26.68 5.25
CA HIS A 295 63.71 -26.77 3.83
C HIS A 295 62.28 -26.32 3.51
N TYR A 296 61.53 -25.83 4.50
CA TYR A 296 60.15 -25.35 4.34
C TYR A 296 59.97 -24.01 5.06
N ILE A 297 59.04 -23.21 4.55
CA ILE A 297 58.67 -21.89 5.09
C ILE A 297 57.21 -21.98 5.48
N GLU A 298 56.91 -21.53 6.70
CA GLU A 298 55.54 -21.51 7.19
C GLU A 298 54.75 -20.38 6.52
N GLN A 299 53.43 -20.56 6.40
CA GLN A 299 52.57 -19.58 5.74
C GLN A 299 52.62 -18.20 6.42
N GLU A 300 52.83 -18.17 7.74
CA GLU A 300 53.00 -16.94 8.53
C GLU A 300 54.29 -16.20 8.14
N GLU A 301 55.41 -16.91 8.00
CA GLU A 301 56.70 -16.34 7.58
C GLU A 301 56.60 -15.78 6.15
N LEU A 302 55.92 -16.49 5.25
CA LEU A 302 55.68 -16.01 3.88
C LEU A 302 54.81 -14.74 3.88
N GLY A 303 53.83 -14.64 4.78
CA GLY A 303 53.01 -13.46 4.98
C GLY A 303 53.83 -12.24 5.42
N LEU A 304 54.75 -12.42 6.37
CA LEU A 304 55.65 -11.37 6.83
C LEU A 304 56.62 -10.91 5.73
N LEU A 305 57.14 -11.84 4.92
CA LEU A 305 57.97 -11.50 3.77
C LEU A 305 57.17 -10.70 2.73
N LEU A 306 55.94 -11.12 2.43
CA LEU A 306 55.05 -10.39 1.53
C LEU A 306 54.75 -8.99 2.04
N GLU A 307 54.46 -8.84 3.33
CA GLU A 307 54.27 -7.53 3.96
C GLU A 307 55.51 -6.64 3.79
N SER A 308 56.71 -7.21 4.01
CA SER A 308 57.96 -6.46 3.85
C SER A 308 58.22 -5.98 2.41
N VAL A 309 57.80 -6.76 1.41
CA VAL A 309 57.88 -6.38 -0.01
C VAL A 309 56.85 -5.30 -0.34
N LEU A 310 55.61 -5.45 0.16
CA LEU A 310 54.55 -4.45 -0.02
C LEU A 310 54.93 -3.09 0.57
N GLN A 311 55.51 -3.06 1.78
CA GLN A 311 55.94 -1.82 2.44
C GLN A 311 57.11 -1.10 1.75
N ARG A 312 57.87 -1.79 0.89
CA ARG A 312 58.98 -1.20 0.12
C ARG A 312 58.57 -0.61 -1.22
N THR A 313 57.34 -0.91 -1.67
CA THR A 313 56.80 -0.46 -2.96
C THR A 313 56.17 0.92 -2.80
#